data_AF-A0A8S9YY53-F1
#
_entry.id   AF-A0A8S9YY53-F1
#
_cell.length_a   1.000
_cell.length_b   1.000
_cell.length_c   1.000
_cell.angle_alpha   90.00
_cell.angle_beta   90.00
_cell.angle_gamma   90.00
#
_symmetry.space_group_name_H-M   'P 1'
#
loop_
_entity.id
_entity.type
_entity.pdbx_description
1 polymer ?
#
loop_
_entity_poly.entity_id
_entity_poly.type
_entity_poly.pdbx_seq_one_letter_code
_entity_poly.pdbx_strand_id
1 'polypeptide(L)'
;MDDVFDQLVTDEQVELIVGSKEWLQREQTMRLSAERDGLFAAREGKLQSSFEAGVHEGFALLCRIATYRGRLTMRAQLCQTESEKFLKIVERLLKLEGEIADAFLTSAHTGTSTSLAELRLEADNLIQSAFIL
;
A
#
# COMPACT_ATOMS: atom_id res chain seq x y z
N MET A 1 -21.98 8.25 73.89
CA MET A 1 -22.70 7.80 72.68
C MET A 1 -22.01 8.53 71.56
N ASP A 2 -21.23 7.83 70.75
CA ASP A 2 -20.68 8.42 69.53
C ASP A 2 -21.85 8.64 68.57
N ASP A 3 -22.02 9.88 68.12
CA ASP A 3 -23.06 10.26 67.18
C ASP A 3 -22.78 9.62 65.83
N VAL A 4 -23.51 8.54 65.55
CA VAL A 4 -23.48 7.77 64.29
C VAL A 4 -23.95 8.61 63.09
N PHE A 5 -24.38 9.86 63.31
CA PHE A 5 -24.94 10.76 62.30
C PHE A 5 -24.09 12.00 61.98
N ASP A 6 -22.91 12.16 62.60
CA ASP A 6 -22.02 13.32 62.34
C ASP A 6 -21.28 13.27 60.98
N GLN A 7 -21.56 12.26 60.16
CA GLN A 7 -21.08 12.14 58.78
C GLN A 7 -22.23 12.09 57.78
N LEU A 8 -23.27 12.91 57.96
CA LEU A 8 -24.24 13.17 56.91
C LEU A 8 -23.56 13.95 55.78
N VAL A 9 -22.92 13.22 54.87
CA VAL A 9 -22.51 13.73 53.56
C VAL A 9 -23.75 14.36 52.94
N THR A 10 -23.71 15.66 52.72
CA THR A 10 -24.84 16.40 52.13
C THR A 10 -25.12 15.83 50.73
N ASP A 11 -26.38 15.77 50.30
CA ASP A 11 -26.75 15.26 48.97
C ASP A 11 -25.93 15.90 47.84
N GLU A 12 -25.61 17.20 47.95
CA GLU A 12 -24.71 17.92 47.04
C GLU A 12 -23.29 17.32 46.95
N GLN A 13 -22.74 16.86 48.06
CA GLN A 13 -21.42 16.21 48.11
C GLN A 13 -21.48 14.81 47.47
N VAL A 14 -22.58 14.07 47.66
CA VAL A 14 -22.80 12.78 47.00
C VAL A 14 -22.91 12.96 45.48
N GLU A 15 -23.69 13.95 45.03
CA GLU A 15 -23.82 14.27 43.60
C GLU A 15 -22.48 14.69 42.98
N LEU A 16 -21.67 15.47 43.69
CA LEU A 16 -20.33 15.87 43.22
C LEU A 16 -19.39 14.67 43.07
N ILE A 17 -19.44 13.72 44.02
CA ILE A 17 -18.64 12.50 43.99
C ILE A 17 -19.09 11.61 42.82
N VAL A 18 -20.39 11.45 42.60
CA VAL A 18 -20.92 10.67 41.47
C VAL A 18 -20.55 11.33 40.14
N GLY A 19 -20.74 12.65 40.01
CA GLY A 19 -20.39 13.41 38.82
C GLY A 19 -18.89 13.36 38.49
N SER A 20 -18.02 13.46 39.50
CA SER A 20 -16.57 13.34 39.29
C SER A 20 -16.16 11.93 38.83
N LYS A 21 -16.80 10.88 39.37
CA LYS A 21 -16.57 9.50 38.95
C LYS A 21 -17.04 9.25 37.52
N GLU A 22 -18.21 9.75 37.16
CA GLU A 22 -18.71 9.66 35.79
C GLU A 22 -17.84 10.44 34.80
N TRP A 23 -17.35 11.61 35.21
CA TRP A 23 -16.43 12.40 34.40
C TRP A 23 -15.13 11.62 34.12
N LEU A 24 -14.52 11.03 35.15
CA LEU A 24 -13.32 10.20 34.98
C LEU A 24 -13.57 8.99 34.05
N GLN A 25 -14.73 8.35 34.14
CA GLN A 25 -15.10 7.26 33.24
C GLN A 25 -15.26 7.74 31.79
N ARG A 26 -15.90 8.90 31.58
CA ARG A 26 -16.04 9.52 30.25
C ARG A 26 -14.69 9.95 29.67
N GLU A 27 -13.83 10.54 30.48
CA GLU A 27 -12.47 10.91 30.08
C GLU A 27 -11.66 9.68 29.66
N GLN A 28 -11.70 8.61 30.45
CA GLN A 28 -10.99 7.36 30.12
C GLN A 28 -11.50 6.73 28.82
N THR A 29 -12.82 6.72 28.60
CA THR A 29 -13.41 6.17 27.36
C THR A 29 -13.11 7.04 26.14
N MET A 30 -13.13 8.36 26.28
CA MET A 30 -12.70 9.28 25.22
C MET A 30 -11.23 9.07 24.87
N ARG A 31 -10.35 8.96 25.88
CA ARG A 31 -8.93 8.74 25.67
C ARG A 31 -8.65 7.43 24.93
N LEU A 32 -9.26 6.32 25.36
CA LEU A 32 -9.09 5.02 24.69
C LEU A 32 -9.61 5.05 23.26
N SER A 33 -10.72 5.76 23.02
CA SER A 33 -11.27 5.94 21.67
C SER A 33 -10.32 6.76 20.79
N ALA A 34 -9.76 7.85 21.31
CA ALA A 34 -8.79 8.69 20.59
C ALA A 34 -7.49 7.92 20.29
N GLU A 35 -6.98 7.12 21.23
CA GLU A 35 -5.81 6.27 21.02
C GLU A 35 -6.08 5.22 19.93
N ARG A 36 -7.27 4.59 19.96
CA ARG A 36 -7.70 3.63 18.94
C ARG A 36 -7.80 4.28 17.56
N ASP A 37 -8.45 5.44 17.48
CA ASP A 37 -8.67 6.15 16.21
C ASP A 37 -7.32 6.63 15.63
N GLY A 38 -6.40 7.10 16.48
CA GLY A 38 -5.04 7.43 16.08
C GLY A 38 -4.26 6.23 15.52
N LEU A 39 -4.40 5.05 16.13
CA LEU A 39 -3.79 3.82 15.63
C LEU A 39 -4.38 3.39 14.27
N PHE A 40 -5.69 3.51 14.09
CA PHE A 40 -6.34 3.22 12.81
C PHE A 40 -5.90 4.19 11.73
N ALA A 41 -5.93 5.50 11.99
CA ALA A 41 -5.49 6.52 11.05
C ALA A 41 -4.03 6.32 10.62
N ALA A 42 -3.14 5.97 11.56
CA ALA A 42 -1.75 5.68 11.24
C ALA A 42 -1.59 4.43 10.34
N ARG A 43 -2.38 3.38 10.59
CA ARG A 43 -2.37 2.16 9.76
C ARG A 43 -2.93 2.43 8.37
N GLU A 44 -4.02 3.16 8.28
CA GLU A 44 -4.65 3.54 7.02
C GLU A 44 -3.72 4.40 6.17
N GLY A 45 -3.10 5.43 6.75
CA GLY A 45 -2.11 6.26 6.06
C GLY A 45 -0.91 5.45 5.55
N LYS A 46 -0.41 4.50 6.35
CA LYS A 46 0.66 3.60 5.90
C LYS A 46 0.20 2.71 4.74
N LEU A 47 -1.00 2.12 4.82
CA LEU A 47 -1.55 1.28 3.76
C LEU A 47 -1.73 2.07 2.48
N GLN A 48 -2.31 3.26 2.56
CA GLN A 48 -2.48 4.16 1.42
C GLN A 48 -1.13 4.51 0.78
N SER A 49 -0.12 4.88 1.57
CA SER A 49 1.21 5.20 1.03
C SER A 49 1.85 4.01 0.30
N SER A 50 1.65 2.78 0.82
CA SER A 50 2.17 1.57 0.17
C SER A 50 1.43 1.25 -1.13
N PHE A 51 0.13 1.49 -1.18
CA PHE A 51 -0.67 1.34 -2.38
C PHE A 51 -0.26 2.35 -3.46
N GLU A 52 -0.15 3.63 -3.10
CA GLU A 52 0.28 4.68 -4.02
C GLU A 52 1.68 4.42 -4.59
N ALA A 53 2.62 4.00 -3.74
CA ALA A 53 3.97 3.62 -4.19
C ALA A 53 3.93 2.42 -5.16
N GLY A 54 3.15 1.39 -4.84
CA GLY A 54 2.98 0.22 -5.71
C GLY A 54 2.39 0.60 -7.07
N VAL A 55 1.29 1.37 -7.09
CA VAL A 55 0.66 1.83 -8.34
C VAL A 55 1.63 2.67 -9.17
N HIS A 56 2.38 3.58 -8.53
CA HIS A 56 3.34 4.42 -9.22
C HIS A 56 4.46 3.58 -9.86
N GLU A 57 5.03 2.63 -9.12
CA GLU A 57 6.10 1.75 -9.63
C GLU A 57 5.61 0.86 -10.78
N GLY A 58 4.42 0.27 -10.62
CA GLY A 58 3.79 -0.54 -11.68
C GLY A 58 3.53 0.23 -12.96
N PHE A 59 2.92 1.40 -12.82
CA PHE A 59 2.63 2.27 -13.96
C PHE A 59 3.92 2.69 -14.67
N ALA A 60 4.95 3.08 -13.93
CA ALA A 60 6.25 3.43 -14.50
C ALA A 60 6.89 2.27 -15.27
N LEU A 61 6.81 1.05 -14.72
CA LEU A 61 7.32 -0.16 -15.37
C LEU A 61 6.56 -0.47 -16.68
N LEU A 62 5.22 -0.39 -16.65
CA LEU A 62 4.38 -0.60 -17.84
C LEU A 62 4.67 0.42 -18.94
N CYS A 63 4.77 1.71 -18.60
CA CYS A 63 5.15 2.75 -19.55
C CYS A 63 6.50 2.47 -20.20
N ARG A 64 7.48 2.00 -19.41
CA ARG A 64 8.80 1.63 -19.89
C ARG A 64 8.72 0.44 -20.85
N ILE A 65 8.01 -0.63 -20.48
CA ILE A 65 7.78 -1.81 -21.33
C ILE A 65 7.14 -1.40 -22.67
N ALA A 66 6.06 -0.62 -22.63
CA ALA A 66 5.36 -0.15 -23.83
C ALA A 66 6.29 0.66 -24.75
N THR A 67 7.11 1.55 -24.18
CA THR A 67 8.10 2.34 -24.92
C THR A 67 9.10 1.44 -25.63
N TYR A 68 9.66 0.45 -24.93
CA TYR A 68 10.64 -0.45 -25.53
C TYR A 68 10.03 -1.38 -26.58
N ARG A 69 8.81 -1.87 -26.35
CA ARG A 69 8.06 -2.62 -27.37
C ARG A 69 7.93 -1.81 -28.65
N GLY A 70 7.48 -0.56 -28.57
CA GLY A 70 7.36 0.32 -29.74
C GLY A 70 8.69 0.51 -30.49
N ARG A 71 9.78 0.77 -29.75
CA ARG A 71 11.12 0.94 -30.34
C ARG A 71 11.63 -0.33 -31.02
N LEU A 72 11.43 -1.50 -30.39
CA LEU A 72 11.85 -2.79 -30.93
C LEU A 72 11.02 -3.19 -32.15
N THR A 73 9.72 -2.95 -32.13
CA THR A 73 8.86 -3.17 -33.31
C THR A 73 9.32 -2.30 -34.49
N MET A 74 9.63 -1.03 -34.26
CA MET A 74 10.17 -0.16 -35.31
C MET A 74 11.53 -0.66 -35.83
N ARG A 75 12.44 -1.07 -34.94
CA ARG A 75 13.73 -1.65 -35.36
C ARG A 75 13.55 -2.94 -36.15
N ALA A 76 12.62 -3.81 -35.76
CA ALA A 76 12.32 -5.04 -36.48
C ALA A 76 11.81 -4.78 -37.90
N GLN A 77 11.07 -3.69 -38.12
CA GLN A 77 10.59 -3.28 -39.44
C GLN A 77 11.71 -2.69 -40.31
N LEU A 78 12.63 -1.95 -39.71
CA LEU A 78 13.74 -1.29 -40.42
C LEU A 78 14.93 -2.23 -40.68
N CYS A 79 15.18 -3.20 -39.80
CA CYS A 79 16.32 -4.14 -39.86
C CYS A 79 15.83 -5.58 -40.08
N GLN A 80 15.73 -6.00 -41.34
CA GLN A 80 15.24 -7.33 -41.71
C GLN A 80 16.13 -8.49 -41.22
N THR A 81 17.44 -8.27 -41.05
CA THR A 81 18.40 -9.30 -40.62
C THR A 81 18.23 -9.74 -39.17
N GLU A 82 17.72 -8.87 -38.29
CA GLU A 82 17.55 -9.16 -36.86
C GLU A 82 16.09 -9.06 -36.39
N SER A 83 15.17 -8.88 -37.35
CA SER A 83 13.74 -8.69 -37.11
C SER A 83 13.16 -9.76 -36.18
N GLU A 84 13.51 -11.02 -36.41
CA GLU A 84 13.01 -12.15 -35.61
C GLU A 84 13.47 -12.09 -34.14
N LYS A 85 14.71 -11.63 -33.88
CA LYS A 85 15.22 -11.48 -32.50
C LYS A 85 14.46 -10.38 -31.77
N PHE A 86 14.25 -9.24 -32.42
CA PHE A 86 13.50 -8.13 -31.83
C PHE A 86 12.03 -8.50 -31.57
N LEU A 87 11.38 -9.22 -32.49
CA LEU A 87 10.00 -9.68 -32.30
C LEU A 87 9.87 -10.67 -31.13
N LYS A 88 10.83 -11.59 -30.94
CA LYS A 88 10.86 -12.48 -29.77
C LYS A 88 10.94 -11.70 -28.44
N ILE A 89 11.76 -10.65 -28.39
CA ILE A 89 11.85 -9.78 -27.20
C ILE A 89 10.53 -9.04 -26.99
N VAL A 90 9.88 -8.53 -28.05
CA VAL A 90 8.57 -7.87 -27.96
C VAL A 90 7.49 -8.81 -27.43
N GLU A 91 7.44 -10.06 -27.88
CA GLU A 91 6.50 -11.06 -27.37
C GLU A 91 6.74 -11.36 -25.88
N ARG A 92 8.00 -11.46 -25.45
CA ARG A 92 8.32 -11.68 -24.03
C ARG A 92 7.90 -10.48 -23.18
N LEU A 93 8.16 -9.26 -23.63
CA LEU A 93 7.72 -8.03 -22.98
C LEU A 93 6.20 -7.94 -22.86
N LEU A 94 5.46 -8.44 -23.86
CA LEU A 94 3.98 -8.47 -23.85
C LEU A 94 3.44 -9.47 -22.82
N LYS A 95 4.09 -10.63 -22.67
CA LYS A 95 3.75 -11.59 -21.61
C LYS A 95 4.02 -10.98 -20.22
N LEU A 96 5.16 -10.32 -20.07
CA LEU A 96 5.56 -9.70 -18.81
C LEU A 96 4.58 -8.59 -18.38
N GLU A 97 4.01 -7.85 -19.32
CA GLU A 97 2.94 -6.87 -19.05
C GLU A 97 1.68 -7.54 -18.44
N GLY A 98 1.30 -8.72 -18.94
CA GLY A 98 0.23 -9.52 -18.34
C GLY A 98 0.57 -10.02 -16.94
N GLU A 99 1.79 -10.53 -16.76
CA GLU A 99 2.29 -11.00 -15.46
C GLU A 99 2.33 -9.87 -14.41
N ILE A 100 2.68 -8.63 -14.81
CA ILE A 100 2.63 -7.45 -13.94
C ILE A 100 1.18 -7.14 -13.56
N ALA A 101 0.24 -7.15 -14.51
CA ALA A 101 -1.17 -6.90 -14.22
C ALA A 101 -1.75 -7.94 -13.25
N ASP A 102 -1.43 -9.22 -13.45
CA ASP A 102 -1.84 -10.31 -12.56
C ASP A 102 -1.19 -10.21 -11.18
N ALA A 103 0.09 -9.82 -11.12
CA ALA A 103 0.79 -9.54 -9.86
C ALA A 103 0.15 -8.37 -9.09
N PHE A 104 -0.34 -7.33 -9.77
CA PHE A 104 -1.10 -6.25 -9.12
C PHE A 104 -2.42 -6.73 -8.54
N LEU A 105 -3.19 -7.51 -9.31
CA LEU A 105 -4.47 -8.04 -8.86
C LEU A 105 -4.30 -8.96 -7.65
N THR A 106 -3.26 -9.81 -7.66
CA THR A 106 -2.99 -10.75 -6.57
C THR A 106 -2.33 -10.10 -5.35
N SER A 107 -1.38 -9.18 -5.54
CA SER A 107 -0.72 -8.47 -4.42
C SER A 107 -1.67 -7.56 -3.64
N ALA A 108 -2.72 -7.02 -4.27
CA ALA A 108 -3.80 -6.33 -3.57
C ALA A 108 -4.51 -7.21 -2.53
N HIS A 109 -4.42 -8.54 -2.67
CA HIS A 109 -5.08 -9.51 -1.79
C HIS A 109 -4.12 -10.14 -0.77
N THR A 110 -2.81 -10.20 -1.06
CA THR A 110 -1.82 -10.91 -0.23
C THR A 110 -0.76 -10.02 0.42
N GLY A 111 -0.61 -8.75 0.02
CA GLY A 111 0.33 -7.79 0.61
C GLY A 111 1.82 -8.08 0.34
N THR A 112 2.14 -8.98 -0.60
CA THR A 112 3.52 -9.37 -0.93
C THR A 112 4.07 -8.55 -2.12
N SER A 113 5.10 -7.73 -1.90
CA SER A 113 5.74 -6.89 -2.95
C SER A 113 6.88 -7.57 -3.72
N THR A 114 7.29 -8.77 -3.31
CA THR A 114 8.46 -9.48 -3.88
C THR A 114 8.30 -9.82 -5.36
N SER A 115 7.07 -10.09 -5.81
CA SER A 115 6.80 -10.45 -7.21
C SER A 115 7.11 -9.32 -8.20
N LEU A 116 6.89 -8.05 -7.84
CA LEU A 116 7.05 -6.94 -8.78
C LEU A 116 8.52 -6.57 -9.02
N ALA A 117 9.36 -6.71 -7.99
CA ALA A 117 10.80 -6.47 -8.10
C ALA A 117 11.49 -7.48 -9.03
N GLU A 118 11.06 -8.74 -8.99
CA GLU A 118 11.55 -9.81 -9.89
C GLU A 118 11.16 -9.53 -11.34
N LEU A 119 9.88 -9.18 -11.58
CA LEU A 119 9.39 -8.82 -12.91
C LEU A 119 10.11 -7.59 -13.46
N ARG A 120 10.40 -6.59 -12.61
CA ARG A 120 11.19 -5.42 -12.99
C ARG A 120 12.60 -5.81 -13.43
N LEU A 121 13.27 -6.69 -12.68
CA LEU A 121 14.62 -7.16 -13.03
C LEU A 121 14.61 -7.91 -14.37
N GLU A 122 13.60 -8.75 -14.60
CA GLU A 122 13.44 -9.43 -15.89
C GLU A 122 13.22 -8.44 -17.05
N ALA A 123 12.36 -7.44 -16.87
CA ALA A 123 12.15 -6.39 -17.85
C ALA A 123 13.45 -5.68 -18.20
N ASP A 124 14.24 -5.31 -17.19
CA ASP A 124 15.52 -4.62 -17.38
C ASP A 124 16.55 -5.48 -18.11
N ASN A 125 16.62 -6.79 -17.81
CA ASN A 125 17.50 -7.73 -18.50
C ASN A 125 17.11 -7.89 -19.98
N LEU A 126 15.82 -8.02 -20.27
CA LEU A 126 15.31 -8.12 -21.64
C LEU A 126 15.62 -6.85 -22.44
N ILE A 127 15.39 -5.68 -21.83
CA ILE A 127 15.72 -4.40 -22.44
C ILE A 127 17.22 -4.29 -22.73
N GLN A 128 18.08 -4.65 -21.77
CA GLN A 128 19.53 -4.63 -21.97
C GLN A 128 19.98 -5.57 -23.09
N SER A 129 19.41 -6.78 -23.17
CA SER A 129 19.73 -7.72 -24.24
C SER A 129 19.43 -7.16 -25.64
N ALA A 130 18.42 -6.30 -25.74
CA ALA A 130 18.01 -5.65 -26.97
C ALA A 130 18.92 -4.48 -27.42
N PHE A 131 19.81 -4.00 -26.54
CA PHE A 131 20.81 -2.98 -26.85
C PHE A 131 22.16 -3.57 -27.27
N ILE A 132 22.42 -4.84 -26.96
CA ILE A 132 23.65 -5.56 -27.33
C ILE A 132 23.55 -6.13 -28.76
N LEU A 133 22.33 -6.23 -29.29
CA LEU A 133 21.98 -6.57 -30.68
C LEU A 133 21.97 -5.31 -31.55
#